data_AF-A0A972Y2R6-F1
#
_entry.id   AF-A0A972Y2R6-F1
#
_cell.length_a   1.000
_cell.length_b   1.000
_cell.length_c   1.000
_cell.angle_alpha   90.00
_cell.angle_beta   90.00
_cell.angle_gamma   90.00
#
_symmetry.space_group_name_H-M   'P 1'
#
loop_
_entity.id
_entity.type
_entity.pdbx_description
1 polymer ?
#
loop_
_entity_poly.entity_id
_entity_poly.type
_entity_poly.pdbx_seq_one_letter_code
_entity_poly.pdbx_strand_id
1 'polypeptide(L)'
;MTNRFPVFSPAAKIKGYGHYMDAGAIDNSGLLGNLDVYNYINRTNNTIFKGKKAVFVDIINSKTLYLKYIIDNISPNKFDKTLKDESEKDNLEVNITTALDYNKIPTYLENFFKNWEEQKNSPIIHLPIYLPHKISREDVEGFLGGTYEDQYVEQLIQILKEENDKILAITGTKETGFTSAWKYYEPTLSRHMGESSYDYMKAMIHKHEHLLTQFSEIEKMLN
;
A
#
# COMPACT_ATOMS: atom_id res chain seq x y z
N MET A 1 17.49 -0.04 18.73
CA MET A 1 17.31 -0.91 17.54
C MET A 1 16.20 -1.88 17.84
N THR A 2 15.02 -1.63 17.30
CA THR A 2 13.73 -2.23 17.70
C THR A 2 13.22 -3.25 16.67
N ASN A 3 14.11 -3.79 15.84
CA ASN A 3 13.71 -4.66 14.73
C ASN A 3 13.85 -6.12 15.15
N ARG A 4 12.72 -6.81 15.35
CA ARG A 4 12.67 -8.25 15.71
C ARG A 4 11.67 -8.98 14.83
N PHE A 5 12.14 -9.39 13.65
CA PHE A 5 11.30 -10.06 12.66
C PHE A 5 10.94 -11.47 13.10
N PRO A 6 9.67 -11.89 12.93
CA PRO A 6 9.29 -13.30 13.03
C PRO A 6 10.23 -14.14 12.16
N VAL A 7 10.61 -15.33 12.64
CA VAL A 7 11.57 -16.26 12.02
C VAL A 7 13.06 -15.85 12.15
N PHE A 8 13.42 -14.58 12.00
CA PHE A 8 14.83 -14.15 11.97
C PHE A 8 15.38 -13.61 13.29
N SER A 9 14.53 -13.37 14.29
CA SER A 9 14.97 -12.85 15.59
C SER A 9 14.11 -13.39 16.73
N PRO A 10 14.72 -13.86 17.83
CA PRO A 10 13.97 -14.30 19.00
C PRO A 10 13.18 -13.13 19.59
N ALA A 11 11.93 -13.35 19.98
CA ALA A 11 11.10 -12.32 20.61
C ALA A 11 11.80 -11.72 21.85
N ALA A 12 11.62 -10.42 22.08
CA ALA A 12 12.12 -9.77 23.28
C ALA A 12 11.34 -10.29 24.49
N LYS A 13 12.04 -10.85 25.49
CA LYS A 13 11.42 -11.29 26.74
C LYS A 13 11.55 -10.16 27.76
N ILE A 14 10.43 -9.60 28.19
CA ILE A 14 10.40 -8.67 29.33
C ILE A 14 9.85 -9.45 30.52
N LYS A 15 10.68 -9.61 31.55
CA LYS A 15 10.34 -10.40 32.74
C LYS A 15 9.09 -9.81 33.40
N GLY A 16 8.05 -10.62 33.54
CA GLY A 16 6.76 -10.21 34.13
C GLY A 16 5.73 -9.66 33.14
N TYR A 17 6.12 -9.34 31.89
CA TYR A 17 5.24 -8.73 30.90
C TYR A 17 5.10 -9.53 29.59
N GLY A 18 5.93 -10.55 29.40
CA GLY A 18 5.77 -11.52 28.31
C GLY A 18 6.77 -11.37 27.17
N HIS A 19 6.37 -11.81 25.99
CA HIS A 19 7.17 -11.85 24.78
C HIS A 19 6.70 -10.79 23.79
N TYR A 20 7.64 -10.02 23.25
CA TYR A 20 7.38 -8.89 22.36
C TYR A 20 8.03 -9.15 21.00
N MET A 21 7.25 -8.98 19.95
CA MET A 21 7.69 -9.04 18.55
C MET A 21 7.70 -7.63 17.96
N ASP A 22 8.36 -7.46 16.82
CA ASP A 22 8.31 -6.22 16.06
C ASP A 22 6.86 -5.89 15.67
N ALA A 23 6.45 -4.66 15.96
CA ALA A 23 5.13 -4.16 15.58
C ALA A 23 4.94 -4.16 14.06
N GLY A 24 6.01 -4.12 13.25
CA GLY A 24 5.92 -4.27 11.80
C GLY A 24 5.39 -5.63 11.32
N ALA A 25 5.28 -6.64 12.21
CA ALA A 25 4.57 -7.88 11.94
C ALA A 25 3.04 -7.75 12.08
N ILE A 26 2.57 -6.66 12.71
CA ILE A 26 1.17 -6.35 13.00
C ILE A 26 0.76 -5.10 12.21
N ASP A 27 1.42 -3.98 12.42
CA ASP A 27 1.19 -2.69 11.77
C ASP A 27 2.53 -2.06 11.38
N ASN A 28 2.79 -1.99 10.07
CA ASN A 28 4.00 -1.41 9.51
C ASN A 28 3.79 0.05 9.04
N SER A 29 2.57 0.59 9.14
CA SER A 29 2.25 2.00 8.86
C SER A 29 2.17 2.87 10.12
N GLY A 30 2.03 2.25 11.31
CA GLY A 30 1.92 2.96 12.58
C GLY A 30 0.53 3.57 12.83
N LEU A 31 -0.44 3.19 11.99
CA LEU A 31 -1.79 3.72 11.98
C LEU A 31 -2.57 3.38 13.25
N LEU A 32 -2.34 2.19 13.84
CA LEU A 32 -2.92 1.80 15.14
C LEU A 32 -2.41 2.67 16.28
N GLY A 33 -1.11 2.98 16.29
CA GLY A 33 -0.52 3.86 17.30
C GLY A 33 -1.09 5.27 17.21
N ASN A 34 -1.24 5.80 15.99
CA ASN A 34 -1.85 7.10 15.75
C ASN A 34 -3.32 7.12 16.21
N LEU A 35 -4.05 6.03 15.96
CA LEU A 35 -5.44 5.89 16.41
C LEU A 35 -5.57 5.86 17.93
N ASP A 36 -4.66 5.16 18.63
CA ASP A 36 -4.64 5.12 20.09
C ASP A 36 -4.36 6.50 20.68
N VAL A 37 -3.42 7.24 20.11
CA VAL A 37 -3.12 8.63 20.51
C VAL A 37 -4.32 9.53 20.27
N TYR A 38 -4.96 9.44 19.10
CA TYR A 38 -6.18 10.18 18.80
C TYR A 38 -7.29 9.89 19.81
N ASN A 39 -7.55 8.62 20.09
CA ASN A 39 -8.58 8.18 21.03
C ASN A 39 -8.28 8.66 22.45
N TYR A 40 -7.02 8.59 22.88
CA TYR A 40 -6.58 9.10 24.18
C TYR A 40 -6.87 10.59 24.29
N ILE A 41 -6.38 11.39 23.34
CA ILE A 41 -6.57 12.85 23.34
C ILE A 41 -8.05 13.21 23.28
N ASN A 42 -8.85 12.52 22.45
CA ASN A 42 -10.28 12.78 22.32
C ASN A 42 -11.04 12.51 23.64
N ARG A 43 -10.62 11.48 24.40
CA ARG A 43 -11.18 11.16 25.72
C ARG A 43 -10.75 12.14 26.81
N THR A 44 -9.48 12.58 26.81
CA THR A 44 -8.92 13.41 27.89
C THR A 44 -9.08 14.91 27.65
N ASN A 45 -9.13 15.35 26.39
CA ASN A 45 -9.16 16.77 26.02
C ASN A 45 -9.87 17.01 24.67
N ASN A 46 -11.20 16.87 24.69
CA ASN A 46 -12.07 17.02 23.52
C ASN A 46 -12.01 18.43 22.86
N THR A 47 -11.42 19.45 23.52
CA THR A 47 -11.35 20.79 22.90
C THR A 47 -10.36 20.86 21.74
N ILE A 48 -9.35 19.98 21.68
CA ILE A 48 -8.32 20.01 20.62
C ILE A 48 -8.92 19.74 19.23
N PHE A 49 -9.89 18.83 19.16
CA PHE A 49 -10.54 18.42 17.90
C PHE A 49 -11.87 19.14 17.65
N LYS A 50 -12.32 20.02 18.55
CA LYS A 50 -13.62 20.71 18.41
C LYS A 50 -13.66 21.53 17.12
N GLY A 51 -14.60 21.20 16.24
CA GLY A 51 -14.78 21.87 14.94
C GLY A 51 -13.72 21.52 13.89
N LYS A 52 -12.88 20.51 14.15
CA LYS A 52 -11.83 20.02 13.25
C LYS A 52 -12.07 18.56 12.90
N LYS A 53 -11.55 18.13 11.76
CA LYS A 53 -11.43 16.72 11.41
C LYS A 53 -9.98 16.26 11.62
N ALA A 54 -9.79 15.05 12.12
CA ALA A 54 -8.49 14.41 12.18
C ALA A 54 -8.22 13.69 10.86
N VAL A 55 -7.11 14.00 10.21
CA VAL A 55 -6.71 13.38 8.95
C VAL A 55 -5.61 12.36 9.22
N PHE A 56 -5.85 11.10 8.87
CA PHE A 56 -4.89 10.01 8.96
C PHE A 56 -4.32 9.78 7.56
N VAL A 57 -3.06 10.16 7.38
CA VAL A 57 -2.32 9.91 6.13
C VAL A 57 -1.56 8.61 6.28
N ASP A 58 -1.90 7.61 5.46
CA ASP A 58 -1.23 6.31 5.44
C ASP A 58 -0.37 6.18 4.19
N ILE A 59 0.94 6.01 4.34
CA ILE A 59 1.86 5.84 3.20
C ILE A 59 2.10 4.36 2.99
N ILE A 60 1.48 3.82 1.93
CA ILE A 60 1.46 2.40 1.62
C ILE A 60 2.62 2.08 0.69
N ASN A 61 3.69 1.53 1.26
CA ASN A 61 4.84 0.99 0.53
C ASN A 61 4.71 -0.53 0.36
N SER A 62 3.69 -0.97 -0.38
CA SER A 62 3.43 -2.39 -0.63
C SER A 62 3.04 -2.61 -2.08
N LYS A 63 3.83 -3.44 -2.75
CA LYS A 63 3.61 -3.84 -4.14
C LYS A 63 2.27 -4.55 -4.34
N THR A 64 1.89 -5.44 -3.41
CA THR A 64 0.61 -6.15 -3.39
C THR A 64 -0.57 -5.19 -3.25
N LEU A 65 -0.47 -4.21 -2.34
CA LEU A 65 -1.53 -3.22 -2.11
C LEU A 65 -1.61 -2.20 -3.26
N TYR A 66 -0.48 -1.84 -3.87
CA TYR A 66 -0.46 -1.01 -5.08
C TYR A 66 -1.10 -1.72 -6.27
N LEU A 67 -0.83 -3.02 -6.47
CA LEU A 67 -1.49 -3.83 -7.50
C LEU A 67 -3.01 -3.85 -7.30
N LYS A 68 -3.49 -4.09 -6.08
CA LYS A 68 -4.92 -3.98 -5.74
C LYS A 68 -5.47 -2.60 -6.09
N TYR A 69 -4.78 -1.52 -5.71
CA TYR A 69 -5.18 -0.15 -6.02
C TYR A 69 -5.35 0.09 -7.53
N ILE A 70 -4.43 -0.42 -8.37
CA ILE A 70 -4.53 -0.31 -9.84
C ILE A 70 -5.78 -1.05 -10.35
N ILE A 71 -6.00 -2.27 -9.88
CA ILE A 71 -7.15 -3.10 -10.30
C ILE A 71 -8.48 -2.43 -9.92
N ASP A 72 -8.59 -1.92 -8.69
CA ASP A 72 -9.83 -1.38 -8.14
C ASP A 72 -10.15 0.02 -8.70
N ASN A 73 -9.14 0.89 -8.88
CA ASN A 73 -9.36 2.33 -9.10
C ASN A 73 -8.96 2.81 -10.50
N ILE A 74 -7.96 2.19 -11.14
CA ILE A 74 -7.44 2.66 -12.43
C ILE A 74 -8.08 1.90 -13.59
N SER A 75 -8.43 0.63 -13.38
CA SER A 75 -8.96 -0.24 -14.45
C SER A 75 -10.39 -0.78 -14.28
N PRO A 76 -11.32 -0.17 -13.51
CA PRO A 76 -12.63 -0.77 -13.28
C PRO A 76 -13.44 -1.01 -14.56
N ASN A 77 -13.16 -0.26 -15.64
CA ASN A 77 -13.82 -0.39 -16.95
C ASN A 77 -12.95 -1.04 -18.05
N LYS A 78 -11.64 -1.23 -17.80
CA LYS A 78 -10.71 -1.90 -18.74
C LYS A 78 -10.60 -3.40 -18.48
N PHE A 79 -11.11 -3.83 -17.34
CA PHE A 79 -11.05 -5.18 -16.86
C PHE A 79 -12.43 -5.83 -16.98
N ASP A 80 -12.59 -6.74 -17.94
CA ASP A 80 -13.86 -7.43 -18.14
C ASP A 80 -14.09 -8.46 -17.03
N LYS A 81 -14.91 -8.08 -16.05
CA LYS A 81 -15.31 -8.96 -14.95
C LYS A 81 -16.29 -10.06 -15.39
N THR A 82 -16.68 -10.12 -16.66
CA THR A 82 -17.61 -11.11 -17.23
C THR A 82 -16.93 -12.29 -17.95
N LEU A 83 -15.62 -12.19 -18.23
CA LEU A 83 -14.77 -13.36 -18.58
C LEU A 83 -14.56 -14.31 -17.38
N LYS A 84 -15.20 -14.01 -16.25
CA LYS A 84 -15.16 -14.79 -15.03
C LYS A 84 -16.23 -15.87 -15.09
N ASP A 85 -15.81 -17.12 -15.21
CA ASP A 85 -16.68 -18.25 -14.90
C ASP A 85 -17.24 -18.08 -13.46
N GLU A 86 -18.50 -18.45 -13.24
CA GLU A 86 -19.15 -18.26 -11.92
C GLU A 86 -18.42 -19.04 -10.81
N SER A 87 -17.71 -20.11 -11.17
CA SER A 87 -16.84 -20.87 -10.26
C SER A 87 -15.52 -20.15 -9.90
N GLU A 88 -15.02 -19.27 -10.78
CA GLU A 88 -13.77 -18.54 -10.58
C GLU A 88 -13.95 -17.19 -9.86
N LYS A 89 -15.17 -16.63 -9.84
CA LYS A 89 -15.47 -15.43 -9.04
C LYS A 89 -15.24 -15.67 -7.55
N ASP A 90 -15.75 -16.79 -7.04
CA ASP A 90 -15.57 -17.20 -5.66
C ASP A 90 -14.08 -17.47 -5.37
N ASN A 91 -13.37 -18.14 -6.27
CA ASN A 91 -11.93 -18.39 -6.11
C ASN A 91 -11.09 -17.11 -6.19
N LEU A 92 -11.44 -16.13 -7.04
CA LEU A 92 -10.71 -14.87 -7.17
C LEU A 92 -10.93 -13.96 -5.96
N GLU A 93 -12.18 -13.77 -5.52
CA GLU A 93 -12.42 -12.99 -4.31
C GLU A 93 -11.79 -13.67 -3.10
N VAL A 94 -11.88 -15.00 -3.01
CA VAL A 94 -11.22 -15.78 -1.94
C VAL A 94 -9.70 -15.70 -2.05
N ASN A 95 -9.09 -15.76 -3.23
CA ASN A 95 -7.64 -15.76 -3.37
C ASN A 95 -7.03 -14.36 -3.31
N ILE A 96 -7.70 -13.32 -3.83
CA ILE A 96 -7.38 -11.92 -3.54
C ILE A 96 -7.50 -11.68 -2.05
N THR A 97 -8.59 -12.15 -1.42
CA THR A 97 -8.73 -12.09 0.05
C THR A 97 -7.64 -12.89 0.73
N THR A 98 -7.17 -14.02 0.17
CA THR A 98 -6.10 -14.87 0.74
C THR A 98 -4.70 -14.22 0.61
N ALA A 99 -4.40 -13.57 -0.51
CA ALA A 99 -3.17 -12.80 -0.73
C ALA A 99 -3.17 -11.52 0.13
N LEU A 100 -4.34 -10.90 0.28
CA LEU A 100 -4.58 -9.82 1.24
C LEU A 100 -4.62 -10.34 2.68
N ASP A 101 -4.87 -11.62 2.91
CA ASP A 101 -4.99 -12.20 4.24
C ASP A 101 -3.62 -12.35 4.91
N TYR A 102 -2.56 -12.51 4.11
CA TYR A 102 -1.18 -12.32 4.57
C TYR A 102 -0.89 -10.87 4.95
N ASN A 103 -1.68 -9.91 4.46
CA ASN A 103 -1.73 -8.49 4.81
C ASN A 103 -3.01 -8.13 5.59
N LYS A 104 -3.54 -9.06 6.41
CA LYS A 104 -4.83 -8.98 7.12
C LYS A 104 -5.05 -7.67 7.85
N ILE A 105 -3.98 -7.14 8.45
CA ILE A 105 -4.06 -6.01 9.36
C ILE A 105 -4.12 -4.67 8.60
N PRO A 106 -3.26 -4.39 7.60
CA PRO A 106 -3.44 -3.22 6.74
C PRO A 106 -4.84 -3.12 6.11
N THR A 107 -5.36 -4.23 5.56
CA THR A 107 -6.69 -4.23 4.92
C THR A 107 -7.83 -4.09 5.94
N TYR A 108 -7.71 -4.71 7.13
CA TYR A 108 -8.66 -4.51 8.22
C TYR A 108 -8.70 -3.05 8.69
N LEU A 109 -7.54 -2.42 8.81
CA LEU A 109 -7.44 -1.02 9.18
C LEU A 109 -8.04 -0.12 8.10
N GLU A 110 -7.71 -0.34 6.83
CA GLU A 110 -8.31 0.38 5.71
C GLU A 110 -9.84 0.32 5.75
N ASN A 111 -10.41 -0.88 5.91
CA ASN A 111 -11.87 -1.07 6.02
C ASN A 111 -12.46 -0.41 7.28
N PHE A 112 -11.75 -0.49 8.41
CA PHE A 112 -12.16 0.16 9.65
C PHE A 112 -12.25 1.68 9.47
N PHE A 113 -11.22 2.31 8.88
CA PHE A 113 -11.21 3.73 8.60
C PHE A 113 -12.27 4.14 7.57
N LYS A 114 -12.43 3.36 6.49
CA LYS A 114 -13.46 3.60 5.47
C LYS A 114 -14.86 3.58 6.05
N ASN A 115 -15.19 2.54 6.82
CA ASN A 115 -16.48 2.43 7.50
C ASN A 115 -16.72 3.57 8.50
N TRP A 116 -15.66 4.10 9.10
CA TRP A 116 -15.75 5.22 10.02
C TRP A 116 -15.93 6.55 9.28
N GLU A 117 -15.30 6.73 8.12
CA GLU A 117 -15.47 7.88 7.25
C GLU A 117 -16.88 7.96 6.64
N GLU A 118 -17.46 6.81 6.27
CA GLU A 118 -18.81 6.69 5.71
C GLU A 118 -19.93 7.08 6.71
N GLN A 119 -19.59 7.24 8.00
CA GLN A 119 -20.54 7.73 9.00
C GLN A 119 -20.87 9.22 8.76
N LYS A 120 -22.16 9.56 8.83
CA LYS A 120 -22.62 10.95 8.71
C LYS A 120 -21.94 11.82 9.77
N ASN A 121 -21.23 12.86 9.32
CA ASN A 121 -20.39 13.74 10.15
C ASN A 121 -19.16 13.06 10.79
N SER A 122 -18.50 12.13 10.08
CA SER A 122 -17.27 11.53 10.58
C SER A 122 -16.23 12.58 10.99
N PRO A 123 -15.67 12.49 12.22
CA PRO A 123 -14.62 13.39 12.69
C PRO A 123 -13.25 13.03 12.10
N ILE A 124 -13.17 11.96 11.29
CA ILE A 124 -11.93 11.42 10.75
C ILE A 124 -12.00 11.36 9.23
N ILE A 125 -10.87 11.60 8.58
CA ILE A 125 -10.63 11.35 7.16
C ILE A 125 -9.41 10.43 7.07
N HIS A 126 -9.48 9.40 6.22
CA HIS A 126 -8.36 8.51 5.95
C HIS A 126 -7.88 8.68 4.52
N LEU A 127 -6.58 8.95 4.35
CA LEU A 127 -5.95 9.23 3.07
C LEU A 127 -4.84 8.22 2.82
N PRO A 128 -5.15 7.09 2.17
CA PRO A 128 -4.14 6.12 1.76
C PRO A 128 -3.38 6.61 0.53
N ILE A 129 -2.07 6.72 0.66
CA ILE A 129 -1.11 7.10 -0.38
C ILE A 129 -0.33 5.87 -0.81
N TYR A 130 -0.75 5.27 -1.91
CA TYR A 130 -0.09 4.11 -2.50
C TYR A 130 1.15 4.53 -3.27
N LEU A 131 2.33 4.04 -2.88
CA LEU A 131 3.56 4.35 -3.61
C LEU A 131 3.65 3.54 -4.90
N PRO A 132 4.07 4.15 -6.04
CA PRO A 132 4.19 3.44 -7.31
C PRO A 132 5.29 2.37 -7.30
N HIS A 133 4.91 1.15 -7.68
CA HIS A 133 5.78 -0.01 -7.82
C HIS A 133 5.71 -0.62 -9.22
N LYS A 134 6.83 -1.11 -9.75
CA LYS A 134 6.80 -1.84 -11.03
C LYS A 134 6.28 -3.26 -10.80
N ILE A 135 5.18 -3.61 -11.43
CA ILE A 135 4.52 -4.93 -11.26
C ILE A 135 4.91 -5.87 -12.41
N SER A 136 5.45 -7.04 -12.08
CA SER A 136 5.78 -8.10 -13.05
C SER A 136 4.65 -9.14 -13.17
N ARG A 137 4.78 -10.06 -14.14
CA ARG A 137 3.86 -11.21 -14.27
C ARG A 137 3.86 -12.05 -12.98
N GLU A 138 5.04 -12.31 -12.42
CA GLU A 138 5.18 -13.10 -11.21
C GLU A 138 4.49 -12.43 -10.01
N ASP A 139 4.50 -11.10 -9.94
CA ASP A 139 3.75 -10.36 -8.92
C ASP A 139 2.23 -10.53 -9.08
N VAL A 140 1.74 -10.58 -10.32
CA VAL A 140 0.31 -10.84 -10.62
C VAL A 140 -0.07 -12.27 -10.29
N GLU A 141 0.71 -13.25 -10.75
CA GLU A 141 0.47 -14.66 -10.45
C GLU A 141 0.53 -14.94 -8.94
N GLY A 142 1.49 -14.32 -8.24
CA GLY A 142 1.59 -14.40 -6.79
C GLY A 142 0.46 -13.68 -6.06
N PHE A 143 -0.07 -12.58 -6.61
CA PHE A 143 -1.22 -11.87 -6.06
C PHE A 143 -2.53 -12.63 -6.25
N LEU A 144 -2.74 -13.20 -7.44
CA LEU A 144 -3.96 -13.91 -7.76
C LEU A 144 -4.02 -15.24 -7.02
N GLY A 145 -2.91 -15.98 -6.94
CA GLY A 145 -2.83 -17.26 -6.22
C GLY A 145 -3.67 -18.38 -6.87
N GLY A 146 -3.03 -19.47 -7.27
CA GLY A 146 -3.71 -20.58 -7.97
C GLY A 146 -3.59 -20.48 -9.49
N THR A 147 -4.38 -21.29 -10.20
CA THR A 147 -4.33 -21.39 -11.67
C THR A 147 -5.47 -20.59 -12.29
N TYR A 148 -5.16 -19.74 -13.26
CA TYR A 148 -6.11 -18.91 -13.99
C TYR A 148 -5.93 -19.11 -15.49
N GLU A 149 -6.93 -18.76 -16.29
CA GLU A 149 -6.77 -18.75 -17.75
C GLU A 149 -5.72 -17.72 -18.19
N ASP A 150 -4.83 -18.11 -19.11
CA ASP A 150 -3.76 -17.24 -19.60
C ASP A 150 -4.29 -15.90 -20.13
N GLN A 151 -5.46 -15.90 -20.79
CA GLN A 151 -6.07 -14.68 -21.34
C GLN A 151 -6.38 -13.62 -20.26
N TYR A 152 -6.71 -14.07 -19.05
CA TYR A 152 -6.98 -13.20 -17.90
C TYR A 152 -5.70 -12.55 -17.40
N VAL A 153 -4.64 -13.36 -17.24
CA VAL A 153 -3.31 -12.90 -16.82
C VAL A 153 -2.75 -11.90 -17.82
N GLU A 154 -2.90 -12.16 -19.13
CA GLU A 154 -2.46 -11.24 -20.18
C GLU A 154 -3.19 -9.89 -20.14
N GLN A 155 -4.49 -9.86 -19.86
CA GLN A 155 -5.24 -8.60 -19.74
C GLN A 155 -4.73 -7.75 -18.58
N LEU A 156 -4.50 -8.37 -17.41
CA LEU A 156 -3.91 -7.68 -16.28
C LEU A 156 -2.50 -7.17 -16.58
N ILE A 157 -1.66 -7.99 -17.22
CA ILE A 157 -0.32 -7.58 -17.63
C ILE A 157 -0.38 -6.38 -18.58
N GLN A 158 -1.32 -6.36 -19.52
CA GLN A 158 -1.44 -5.25 -20.47
C GLN A 158 -1.84 -3.95 -19.76
N ILE A 159 -2.75 -4.01 -18.80
CA ILE A 159 -3.10 -2.88 -17.93
C ILE A 159 -1.88 -2.41 -17.13
N LEU A 160 -1.17 -3.35 -16.52
CA LEU A 160 -0.02 -3.05 -15.66
C LEU A 160 1.17 -2.53 -16.45
N LYS A 161 1.28 -2.89 -17.73
CA LYS A 161 2.28 -2.35 -18.63
C LYS A 161 2.10 -0.84 -18.79
N GLU A 162 0.87 -0.35 -18.95
CA GLU A 162 0.60 1.10 -19.04
C GLU A 162 1.05 1.83 -17.77
N GLU A 163 0.76 1.28 -16.58
CA GLU A 163 1.19 1.87 -15.31
C GLU A 163 2.71 1.77 -15.11
N ASN A 164 3.33 0.65 -15.47
CA ASN A 164 4.78 0.49 -15.43
C ASN A 164 5.49 1.47 -16.38
N ASP A 165 4.92 1.72 -17.56
CA ASP A 165 5.47 2.66 -18.55
C ASP A 165 5.47 4.09 -18.00
N LYS A 166 4.49 4.48 -17.16
CA LYS A 166 4.51 5.78 -16.45
C LYS A 166 5.70 5.88 -15.47
N ILE A 167 5.98 4.81 -14.73
CA ILE A 167 7.14 4.75 -13.82
C ILE A 167 8.45 4.79 -14.62
N LEU A 168 8.53 4.05 -15.73
CA LEU A 168 9.69 4.00 -16.61
C LEU A 168 9.93 5.33 -17.34
N ALA A 169 8.88 6.08 -17.68
CA ALA A 169 9.03 7.41 -18.26
C ALA A 169 9.74 8.39 -17.30
N ILE A 170 9.58 8.20 -15.99
CA ILE A 170 10.23 9.01 -14.95
C ILE A 170 11.65 8.50 -14.63
N THR A 171 11.82 7.17 -14.59
CA THR A 171 13.03 6.51 -14.09
C THR A 171 14.00 6.06 -15.19
N GLY A 172 13.57 6.09 -16.46
CA GLY A 172 14.32 5.63 -17.61
C GLY A 172 14.30 4.10 -17.80
N THR A 173 14.65 3.67 -19.00
CA THR A 173 14.71 2.26 -19.39
C THR A 173 16.12 1.70 -19.20
N LYS A 174 16.39 1.07 -18.06
CA LYS A 174 17.42 0.02 -17.82
C LYS A 174 18.86 0.16 -18.38
N GLU A 175 19.31 1.28 -18.93
CA GLU A 175 20.67 1.37 -19.50
C GLU A 175 21.63 2.11 -18.58
N THR A 176 22.09 1.42 -17.54
CA THR A 176 23.38 1.71 -16.93
C THR A 176 24.25 0.48 -17.15
N GLY A 177 25.33 0.62 -17.94
CA GLY A 177 26.28 -0.46 -18.18
C GLY A 177 26.83 -1.03 -16.86
N PHE A 178 27.50 -2.18 -16.92
CA PHE A 178 28.00 -2.94 -15.75
C PHE A 178 28.80 -2.11 -14.72
N THR A 179 29.38 -0.98 -15.14
CA THR A 179 30.20 -0.08 -14.31
C THR A 179 29.46 1.17 -13.82
N SER A 180 28.24 1.41 -14.28
CA SER A 180 27.48 2.62 -13.95
C SER A 180 26.50 2.33 -12.82
N ALA A 181 26.57 3.13 -11.75
CA ALA A 181 25.61 3.06 -10.65
C ALA A 181 24.19 3.35 -11.18
N TRP A 182 23.23 2.54 -10.75
CA TRP A 182 21.82 2.72 -11.09
C TRP A 182 21.35 4.06 -10.51
N LYS A 183 20.87 4.98 -11.34
CA LYS A 183 20.36 6.27 -10.85
C LYS A 183 19.06 6.10 -10.05
N TYR A 184 18.20 5.19 -10.50
CA TYR A 184 16.94 4.90 -9.84
C TYR A 184 16.87 3.40 -9.54
N TYR A 185 16.68 3.06 -8.27
CA TYR A 185 16.48 1.69 -7.83
C TYR A 185 15.21 1.63 -7.00
N GLU A 186 14.20 0.93 -7.51
CA GLU A 186 12.97 0.72 -6.73
C GLU A 186 13.29 -0.07 -5.47
N PRO A 187 13.00 0.46 -4.28
CA PRO A 187 13.29 -0.24 -3.04
C PRO A 187 12.43 -1.49 -2.94
N THR A 188 13.07 -2.67 -2.86
CA THR A 188 12.38 -3.96 -2.72
C THR A 188 11.72 -4.12 -1.34
N LEU A 189 12.23 -3.42 -0.33
CA LEU A 189 11.71 -3.30 1.03
C LEU A 189 12.17 -1.95 1.62
N SER A 190 11.42 -1.37 2.58
CA SER A 190 11.72 -0.09 3.27
C SER A 190 13.08 -0.01 4.00
N ARG A 191 13.94 -1.03 3.85
CA ARG A 191 15.23 -1.19 4.55
C ARG A 191 16.45 -0.97 3.65
N HIS A 192 16.26 -0.96 2.34
CA HIS A 192 17.30 -0.56 1.40
C HIS A 192 17.08 0.91 1.01
N MET A 193 17.74 1.81 1.75
CA MET A 193 17.78 3.24 1.43
C MET A 193 19.17 3.60 0.88
N GLY A 194 19.49 3.10 -0.31
CA GLY A 194 20.60 3.65 -1.09
C GLY A 194 20.22 4.97 -1.74
N GLU A 195 21.21 5.75 -2.19
CA GLU A 195 20.98 7.01 -2.92
C GLU A 195 20.04 6.81 -4.12
N SER A 196 20.21 5.71 -4.86
CA SER A 196 19.34 5.32 -5.98
C SER A 196 17.88 5.07 -5.58
N SER A 197 17.64 4.57 -4.36
CA SER A 197 16.28 4.35 -3.83
C SER A 197 15.64 5.64 -3.34
N TYR A 198 16.44 6.51 -2.73
CA TYR A 198 16.02 7.85 -2.39
C TYR A 198 15.62 8.62 -3.66
N ASP A 199 16.45 8.58 -4.69
CA ASP A 199 16.19 9.23 -5.97
C ASP A 199 14.95 8.66 -6.67
N TYR A 200 14.72 7.35 -6.57
CA TYR A 200 13.48 6.74 -7.04
C TYR A 200 12.26 7.31 -6.33
N MET A 201 12.22 7.27 -4.99
CA MET A 201 11.09 7.78 -4.22
C MET A 201 10.85 9.27 -4.45
N LYS A 202 11.93 10.06 -4.49
CA LYS A 202 11.87 11.49 -4.80
C LYS A 202 11.28 11.75 -6.18
N ALA A 203 11.70 10.99 -7.19
CA ALA A 203 11.16 11.11 -8.53
C ALA A 203 9.68 10.73 -8.59
N MET A 204 9.27 9.67 -7.88
CA MET A 204 7.85 9.28 -7.79
C MET A 204 7.01 10.40 -7.16
N ILE A 205 7.39 10.90 -5.99
CA ILE A 205 6.66 11.95 -5.25
C ILE A 205 6.48 13.22 -6.09
N HIS A 206 7.51 13.62 -6.87
CA HIS A 206 7.47 14.88 -7.61
C HIS A 206 6.94 14.79 -9.03
N LYS A 207 6.85 13.59 -9.62
CA LYS A 207 6.55 13.45 -11.06
C LYS A 207 5.46 12.44 -11.39
N HIS A 208 5.13 11.54 -10.47
CA HIS A 208 4.13 10.51 -10.74
C HIS A 208 2.71 11.09 -10.63
N GLU A 209 1.93 10.99 -11.71
CA GLU A 209 0.62 11.62 -11.84
C GLU A 209 -0.33 11.32 -10.68
N HIS A 210 -0.51 10.04 -10.29
CA HIS A 210 -1.43 9.70 -9.21
C HIS A 210 -1.04 10.33 -7.86
N LEU A 211 0.26 10.44 -7.55
CA LEU A 211 0.70 11.06 -6.29
C LEU A 211 0.46 12.57 -6.32
N LEU A 212 0.72 13.21 -7.46
CA LEU A 212 0.44 14.64 -7.64
C LEU A 212 -1.06 14.93 -7.49
N THR A 213 -1.93 14.08 -8.02
CA THR A 213 -3.39 14.19 -7.83
C THR A 213 -3.78 14.06 -6.36
N GLN A 214 -3.29 13.03 -5.66
CA GLN A 214 -3.57 12.84 -4.24
C GLN A 214 -3.05 14.00 -3.37
N PHE A 215 -1.85 14.50 -3.64
CA PHE A 215 -1.32 15.67 -2.92
C PHE A 215 -2.15 16.93 -3.17
N SER A 216 -2.64 17.15 -4.39
CA SER A 216 -3.54 18.27 -4.67
C SER A 216 -4.86 18.16 -3.92
N GLU A 217 -5.41 16.95 -3.76
CA GLU A 217 -6.61 16.72 -2.95
C GLU A 217 -6.35 17.01 -1.46
N ILE A 218 -5.20 16.59 -0.94
CA ILE A 218 -4.77 16.90 0.43
C ILE A 218 -4.66 18.42 0.63
N GLU A 219 -4.02 19.14 -0.31
CA GLU A 219 -3.89 20.60 -0.24
C GLU A 219 -5.26 21.31 -0.24
N LYS A 220 -6.24 20.81 -0.98
CA LYS A 220 -7.62 21.34 -0.96
C LYS A 220 -8.32 21.11 0.37
N MET A 221 -7.97 20.08 1.13
CA MET A 221 -8.54 19.82 2.46
C MET A 221 -7.91 20.69 3.55
N LEU A 222 -6.71 21.22 3.31
CA LEU A 222 -5.99 22.08 4.26
C LEU A 222 -6.38 23.56 4.16
N ASN A 223 -6.95 23.98 3.02
CA ASN A 223 -7.39 25.34 2.74
C ASN A 223 -8.90 25.51 2.95
#